data_AF-A0A946TKK0-F1
#
_entry.id   AF-A0A946TKK0-F1
#
_cell.length_a   1.000
_cell.length_b   1.000
_cell.length_c   1.000
_cell.angle_alpha   90.00
_cell.angle_beta   90.00
_cell.angle_gamma   90.00
#
_symmetry.space_group_name_H-M   'P 1'
#
loop_
_entity.id
_entity.type
_entity.pdbx_description
1 polymer ?
#
loop_
_entity_poly.entity_id
_entity_poly.type
_entity_poly.pdbx_seq_one_letter_code
_entity_poly.pdbx_strand_id
1 'polypeptide(L)'
;MAYCALRDLKDVFPSIDEFDTKTPIYGWVQIFNSGGNYLYKAYNSGLVTVLYKNGHNLSPHLVAENYADSTANTDEAVDSTETQIDVTDSSPFALGDIIRIDSEKMIITSIASNKLTVYRAILGTTSATHDTATDIYIGVTWVEDNQWLYNSNDDVVFHYTTSSDNPNDLLMESGDDWSTLTTRIISNASKYLDSLLDGNLPREQFKDQDGNYDYIIVRTTALLSCSFLIRASEPTSEIASSLFDEADRNIISLNEGATKLSWQTTGDASKGIIREGSVSGSLRIVDTRGQYTGVYDKIGVKVTTAGALGTAKYSYWVKDSDNLGAEKMNNGDSATFTDTINGNYQPIGNGLYIRFAGDTGDTGSLNDYWEVEVSGKNEKTDNGMPNSIRMTRR
;
A
#
# COMPACT_ATOMS: atom_id res chain seq x y z
N MET A 1 7.03 3.83 3.93
CA MET A 1 7.13 2.38 3.82
C MET A 1 5.86 1.77 4.42
N ALA A 2 5.29 0.77 3.78
CA ALA A 2 4.18 -0.03 4.30
C ALA A 2 4.59 -1.50 4.21
N TYR A 3 4.54 -2.22 5.34
CA TYR A 3 4.93 -3.63 5.39
C TYR A 3 3.81 -4.60 5.01
N CYS A 4 2.56 -4.14 5.02
CA CYS A 4 1.40 -4.94 4.66
C CYS A 4 0.49 -4.20 3.66
N ALA A 5 -0.40 -4.95 3.03
CA ALA A 5 -1.46 -4.47 2.16
C ALA A 5 -2.82 -4.56 2.86
N LEU A 6 -3.84 -3.88 2.30
CA LEU A 6 -5.21 -3.91 2.82
C LEU A 6 -5.77 -5.34 2.95
N ARG A 7 -5.34 -6.27 2.09
CA ARG A 7 -5.77 -7.67 2.16
C ARG A 7 -5.29 -8.37 3.44
N ASP A 8 -4.08 -8.07 3.89
CA ASP A 8 -3.51 -8.66 5.11
C ASP A 8 -4.29 -8.23 6.36
N LEU A 9 -4.91 -7.05 6.34
CA LEU A 9 -5.80 -6.59 7.41
C LEU A 9 -7.06 -7.44 7.47
N LYS A 10 -7.64 -7.83 6.32
CA LYS A 10 -8.83 -8.69 6.27
C LYS A 10 -8.53 -10.12 6.72
N ASP A 11 -7.31 -10.60 6.51
CA ASP A 11 -6.88 -11.91 6.99
C ASP A 11 -6.76 -11.95 8.52
N VAL A 12 -6.51 -10.79 9.17
CA VAL A 12 -6.46 -10.65 10.64
C VAL A 12 -7.82 -10.34 11.24
N PHE A 13 -8.54 -9.38 10.66
CA PHE A 13 -9.86 -8.94 11.13
C PHE A 13 -10.80 -8.79 9.92
N PRO A 14 -11.57 -9.84 9.56
CA PRO A 14 -12.42 -9.83 8.37
C PRO A 14 -13.47 -8.72 8.35
N SER A 15 -13.97 -8.31 9.51
CA SER A 15 -14.98 -7.24 9.67
C SER A 15 -14.40 -5.82 9.65
N ILE A 16 -13.15 -5.63 9.20
CA ILE A 16 -12.51 -4.29 9.23
C ILE A 16 -13.25 -3.25 8.38
N ASP A 17 -14.00 -3.68 7.37
CA ASP A 17 -14.76 -2.79 6.49
C ASP A 17 -15.94 -2.12 7.22
N GLU A 18 -16.37 -2.61 8.39
CA GLU A 18 -17.46 -2.00 9.18
C GLU A 18 -17.09 -0.61 9.74
N PHE A 19 -15.79 -0.30 9.80
CA PHE A 19 -15.29 0.99 10.25
C PHE A 19 -15.20 2.04 9.14
N ASP A 20 -15.60 1.70 7.91
CA ASP A 20 -15.84 2.69 6.84
C ASP A 20 -17.17 3.41 7.12
N THR A 21 -17.15 4.28 8.13
CA THR A 21 -18.34 4.98 8.61
C THR A 21 -18.67 6.16 7.70
N LYS A 22 -19.97 6.35 7.43
CA LYS A 22 -20.49 7.49 6.69
C LYS A 22 -21.31 8.38 7.61
N THR A 23 -21.23 9.68 7.39
CA THR A 23 -21.96 10.70 8.16
C THR A 23 -22.96 11.42 7.27
N PRO A 24 -24.26 11.41 7.59
CA PRO A 24 -25.25 12.17 6.83
C PRO A 24 -24.98 13.68 6.86
N ILE A 25 -25.11 14.33 5.71
CA ILE A 25 -24.98 15.79 5.55
C ILE A 25 -26.39 16.39 5.49
N TYR A 26 -26.65 17.35 6.36
CA TYR A 26 -27.93 18.05 6.46
C TYR A 26 -27.80 19.55 6.12
N GLY A 27 -28.95 20.22 5.95
CA GLY A 27 -29.00 21.67 5.83
C GLY A 27 -28.61 22.18 4.44
N TRP A 28 -28.98 21.44 3.40
CA TRP A 28 -28.72 21.86 2.02
C TRP A 28 -29.56 23.09 1.67
N VAL A 29 -28.89 24.16 1.24
CA VAL A 29 -29.49 25.41 0.79
C VAL A 29 -29.27 25.57 -0.70
N GLN A 30 -30.34 25.83 -1.44
CA GLN A 30 -30.25 26.07 -2.88
C GLN A 30 -29.64 27.46 -3.15
N ILE A 31 -28.64 27.52 -4.04
CA ILE A 31 -27.98 28.75 -4.47
C ILE A 31 -28.66 29.32 -5.72
N PHE A 32 -28.94 28.46 -6.71
CA PHE A 32 -29.71 28.84 -7.89
C PHE A 32 -30.55 27.67 -8.40
N ASN A 33 -31.57 28.01 -9.19
CA ASN A 33 -32.35 27.09 -10.00
C ASN A 33 -32.64 27.80 -11.32
N SER A 34 -32.18 27.22 -12.43
CA SER A 34 -32.45 27.74 -13.77
C SER A 34 -32.38 26.62 -14.80
N GLY A 35 -33.38 26.54 -15.67
CA GLY A 35 -33.36 25.62 -16.82
C GLY A 35 -33.29 24.13 -16.48
N GLY A 36 -33.66 23.74 -15.26
CA GLY A 36 -33.53 22.36 -14.76
C GLY A 36 -32.17 22.06 -14.09
N ASN A 37 -31.30 23.05 -13.95
CA ASN A 37 -30.04 22.95 -13.23
C ASN A 37 -30.16 23.59 -11.85
N TYR A 38 -29.60 22.92 -10.85
CA TYR A 38 -29.67 23.33 -9.45
C TYR A 38 -28.30 23.18 -8.81
N LEU A 39 -27.89 24.19 -8.05
CA LEU A 39 -26.70 24.12 -7.20
C LEU A 39 -27.13 24.29 -5.75
N TYR A 40 -26.74 23.34 -4.93
CA TYR A 40 -26.97 23.34 -3.49
C TYR A 40 -25.64 23.48 -2.75
N LYS A 41 -25.68 24.06 -1.55
CA LYS A 41 -24.57 24.03 -0.59
C LYS A 41 -25.02 23.56 0.78
N ALA A 42 -24.15 22.88 1.50
CA ALA A 42 -24.34 22.59 2.92
C ALA A 42 -23.10 23.09 3.70
N TYR A 43 -23.34 23.82 4.78
CA TYR A 43 -22.31 24.33 5.69
C TYR A 43 -22.10 23.38 6.86
N ASN A 44 -20.92 23.44 7.49
CA ASN A 44 -20.54 22.59 8.62
C ASN A 44 -20.64 21.10 8.25
N SER A 45 -20.26 20.75 7.03
CA SER A 45 -20.29 19.37 6.53
C SER A 45 -19.22 18.48 7.17
N GLY A 46 -18.26 19.08 7.87
CA GLY A 46 -17.03 18.40 8.27
C GLY A 46 -16.14 18.11 7.06
N LEU A 47 -15.12 17.27 7.26
CA LEU A 47 -14.26 16.84 6.17
C LEU A 47 -15.03 15.92 5.21
N VAL A 48 -15.19 16.35 3.96
CA VAL A 48 -15.81 15.56 2.89
C VAL A 48 -14.75 15.20 1.84
N THR A 49 -14.21 13.98 1.90
CA THR A 49 -13.32 13.46 0.84
C THR A 49 -14.07 12.56 -0.15
N VAL A 50 -15.19 11.96 0.28
CA VAL A 50 -16.12 11.23 -0.58
C VAL A 50 -17.55 11.68 -0.26
N LEU A 51 -18.32 11.98 -1.30
CA LEU A 51 -19.75 12.27 -1.19
C LEU A 51 -20.57 11.09 -1.74
N TYR A 52 -21.63 10.73 -1.03
CA TYR A 52 -22.59 9.70 -1.41
C TYR A 52 -23.99 10.29 -1.56
N LYS A 53 -24.72 9.82 -2.59
CA LYS A 53 -26.13 10.13 -2.83
C LYS A 53 -26.92 8.83 -2.89
N ASN A 54 -27.82 8.59 -1.94
CA ASN A 54 -28.58 7.34 -1.80
C ASN A 54 -27.69 6.08 -1.87
N GLY A 55 -26.51 6.13 -1.23
CA GLY A 55 -25.53 5.04 -1.24
C GLY A 55 -24.63 4.98 -2.49
N HIS A 56 -24.88 5.77 -3.53
CA HIS A 56 -24.00 5.84 -4.71
C HIS A 56 -22.82 6.79 -4.47
N ASN A 57 -21.60 6.31 -4.76
CA ASN A 57 -20.37 7.10 -4.64
C ASN A 57 -20.27 8.16 -5.75
N LEU A 58 -20.10 9.43 -5.37
CA LEU A 58 -19.95 10.56 -6.28
C LEU A 58 -18.51 11.02 -6.50
N SER A 59 -17.49 10.36 -5.93
CA SER A 59 -16.06 10.68 -6.16
C SER A 59 -15.68 10.89 -7.63
N PRO A 60 -16.21 10.14 -8.62
CA PRO A 60 -15.91 10.40 -10.04
C PRO A 60 -16.35 11.78 -10.55
N HIS A 61 -17.32 12.41 -9.86
CA HIS A 61 -17.87 13.73 -10.19
C HIS A 61 -17.30 14.85 -9.30
N LEU A 62 -16.23 14.58 -8.55
CA LEU A 62 -15.53 15.62 -7.79
C LEU A 62 -14.88 16.62 -8.77
N VAL A 63 -15.20 17.89 -8.62
CA VAL A 63 -14.60 18.99 -9.38
C VAL A 63 -13.54 19.69 -8.54
N ALA A 64 -12.46 20.13 -9.18
CA ALA A 64 -11.41 20.91 -8.54
C ALA A 64 -11.41 22.35 -9.07
N GLU A 65 -11.04 23.30 -8.22
CA GLU A 65 -10.86 24.69 -8.63
C GLU A 65 -9.65 24.82 -9.56
N ASN A 66 -9.84 25.33 -10.78
CA ASN A 66 -8.78 25.66 -11.72
C ASN A 66 -9.09 26.97 -12.44
N TYR A 67 -8.44 28.06 -12.02
CA TYR A 67 -8.74 29.41 -12.49
C TYR A 67 -8.07 29.72 -13.83
N ALA A 68 -8.86 29.68 -14.89
CA ALA A 68 -8.47 30.12 -16.22
C ALA A 68 -8.99 31.53 -16.51
N ASP A 69 -8.22 32.33 -17.24
CA ASP A 69 -8.64 33.66 -17.68
C ASP A 69 -9.86 33.56 -18.60
N SER A 70 -10.93 34.29 -18.28
CA SER A 70 -12.15 34.32 -19.08
C SER A 70 -12.05 35.23 -20.31
N THR A 71 -11.00 36.06 -20.39
CA THR A 71 -10.81 37.17 -21.33
C THR A 71 -11.82 38.32 -21.20
N ALA A 72 -12.79 38.18 -20.29
CA ALA A 72 -13.73 39.24 -19.93
C ALA A 72 -13.27 39.96 -18.67
N ASN A 73 -13.53 41.27 -18.66
CA ASN A 73 -13.18 42.17 -17.56
C ASN A 73 -14.43 42.81 -16.97
N THR A 74 -14.32 43.31 -15.73
CA THR A 74 -15.34 44.19 -15.13
C THR A 74 -15.52 45.44 -15.99
N ASP A 75 -16.75 45.81 -16.31
CA ASP A 75 -17.08 47.04 -17.06
C ASP A 75 -17.46 48.20 -16.11
N GLU A 76 -17.36 47.95 -14.81
CA GLU A 76 -17.58 48.91 -13.74
C GLU A 76 -16.64 48.67 -12.55
N ALA A 77 -16.57 49.63 -11.64
CA ALA A 77 -15.95 49.41 -10.34
C ALA A 77 -16.96 48.70 -9.43
N VAL A 78 -16.54 47.61 -8.78
CA VAL A 78 -17.41 46.77 -7.94
C VAL A 78 -17.23 47.17 -6.49
N ASP A 79 -18.30 47.58 -5.80
CA ASP A 79 -18.23 47.86 -4.35
C ASP A 79 -18.31 46.58 -3.49
N SER A 80 -18.12 46.64 -2.16
CA SER A 80 -18.07 45.43 -1.31
C SER A 80 -19.44 44.83 -0.95
N THR A 81 -20.54 45.49 -1.32
CA THR A 81 -21.92 45.07 -1.07
C THR A 81 -22.70 44.77 -2.35
N GLU A 82 -22.14 45.14 -3.49
CA GLU A 82 -22.70 44.93 -4.81
C GLU A 82 -22.86 43.46 -5.15
N THR A 83 -24.00 43.12 -5.74
CA THR A 83 -24.38 41.72 -6.07
C THR A 83 -24.68 41.54 -7.55
N GLN A 84 -24.60 42.59 -8.34
CA GLN A 84 -24.69 42.57 -9.80
C GLN A 84 -23.42 43.24 -10.33
N ILE A 85 -22.71 42.56 -11.23
CA ILE A 85 -21.45 43.02 -11.81
C ILE A 85 -21.64 43.12 -13.32
N ASP A 86 -21.41 44.31 -13.86
CA ASP A 86 -21.37 44.57 -15.29
C ASP A 86 -20.01 44.11 -15.85
N VAL A 87 -20.06 43.34 -16.94
CA VAL A 87 -18.87 42.75 -17.59
C VAL A 87 -18.81 43.12 -19.07
N THR A 88 -17.61 43.16 -19.60
CA THR A 88 -17.36 43.50 -21.01
C THR A 88 -17.96 42.48 -21.99
N ASP A 89 -17.98 41.20 -21.64
CA ASP A 89 -18.65 40.12 -22.39
C ASP A 89 -19.13 39.03 -21.41
N SER A 90 -20.41 38.64 -21.51
CA SER A 90 -20.96 37.54 -20.70
C SER A 90 -20.84 36.16 -21.36
N SER A 91 -20.44 36.08 -22.63
CA SER A 91 -20.38 34.85 -23.41
C SER A 91 -19.53 33.70 -22.81
N PRO A 92 -18.42 33.96 -22.09
CA PRO A 92 -17.62 32.86 -21.52
C PRO A 92 -18.22 32.28 -20.23
N PHE A 93 -19.23 32.90 -19.62
CA PHE A 93 -19.76 32.51 -18.32
C PHE A 93 -21.05 31.67 -18.43
N ALA A 94 -21.20 30.74 -17.50
CA ALA A 94 -22.40 29.95 -17.28
C ALA A 94 -22.96 30.15 -15.86
N LEU A 95 -24.21 29.76 -15.67
CA LEU A 95 -24.84 29.76 -14.34
C LEU A 95 -24.16 28.73 -13.45
N GLY A 96 -23.80 29.12 -12.22
CA GLY A 96 -23.09 28.27 -11.26
C GLY A 96 -21.57 28.43 -11.30
N ASP A 97 -20.99 28.89 -12.41
CA ASP A 97 -19.87 29.84 -12.48
C ASP A 97 -19.20 30.17 -11.14
N ILE A 98 -18.20 29.40 -10.67
CA ILE A 98 -17.31 29.92 -9.63
C ILE A 98 -16.26 30.77 -10.33
N ILE A 99 -16.32 32.08 -10.12
CA ILE A 99 -15.40 33.05 -10.70
C ILE A 99 -14.51 33.68 -9.62
N ARG A 100 -13.39 34.25 -10.04
CA ARG A 100 -12.46 35.01 -9.19
C ARG A 100 -12.09 36.33 -9.85
N ILE A 101 -12.13 37.38 -9.04
CA ILE A 101 -11.63 38.72 -9.36
C ILE A 101 -10.62 39.06 -8.27
N ASP A 102 -9.39 39.40 -8.64
CA ASP A 102 -8.26 39.52 -7.71
C ASP A 102 -8.12 38.28 -6.80
N SER A 103 -8.44 38.43 -5.51
CA SER A 103 -8.47 37.36 -4.50
C SER A 103 -9.86 36.96 -4.05
N GLU A 104 -10.92 37.63 -4.48
CA GLU A 104 -12.30 37.28 -4.11
C GLU A 104 -12.88 36.23 -5.05
N LYS A 105 -13.56 35.23 -4.49
CA LYS A 105 -14.30 34.21 -5.24
C LYS A 105 -15.80 34.43 -5.07
N MET A 106 -16.54 34.18 -6.13
CA MET A 106 -17.99 34.39 -6.20
C MET A 106 -18.66 33.31 -7.06
N ILE A 107 -19.95 33.03 -6.82
CA ILE A 107 -20.78 32.15 -7.68
C ILE A 107 -21.76 32.98 -8.51
N ILE A 108 -21.83 32.73 -9.80
CA ILE A 108 -22.85 33.32 -10.68
C ILE A 108 -24.20 32.65 -10.45
N THR A 109 -25.19 33.44 -10.07
CA THR A 109 -26.57 32.99 -9.77
C THR A 109 -27.56 33.34 -10.88
N SER A 110 -27.30 34.41 -11.65
CA SER A 110 -28.05 34.75 -12.86
C SER A 110 -27.20 35.55 -13.84
N ILE A 111 -27.53 35.46 -15.13
CA ILE A 111 -26.88 36.22 -16.21
C ILE A 111 -27.97 36.90 -17.02
N ALA A 112 -27.86 38.22 -17.20
CA ALA A 112 -28.79 39.01 -17.99
C ALA A 112 -28.02 40.00 -18.88
N SER A 113 -27.91 39.69 -20.18
CA SER A 113 -26.97 40.39 -21.07
C SER A 113 -25.57 40.38 -20.44
N ASN A 114 -24.90 41.53 -20.39
CA ASN A 114 -23.57 41.71 -19.82
C ASN A 114 -23.58 41.96 -18.30
N LYS A 115 -24.60 41.47 -17.58
CA LYS A 115 -24.75 41.65 -16.14
C LYS A 115 -24.77 40.29 -15.44
N LEU A 116 -23.82 40.07 -14.54
CA LEU A 116 -23.71 38.86 -13.72
C LEU A 116 -24.28 39.14 -12.33
N THR A 117 -25.31 38.42 -11.90
CA THR A 117 -25.72 38.45 -10.49
C THR A 117 -24.96 37.38 -9.73
N VAL A 118 -24.28 37.75 -8.65
CA VAL A 118 -23.33 36.88 -7.95
C VAL A 118 -23.67 36.70 -6.47
N TYR A 119 -23.35 35.52 -5.96
CA TYR A 119 -23.22 35.24 -4.54
C TYR A 119 -21.74 35.33 -4.15
N ARG A 120 -21.40 36.27 -3.28
CA ARG A 120 -20.03 36.72 -3.00
C ARG A 120 -19.42 36.10 -1.76
N ALA A 121 -18.12 36.37 -1.55
CA ALA A 121 -17.37 35.96 -0.36
C ALA A 121 -17.51 34.47 -0.04
N ILE A 122 -17.08 33.63 -0.98
CA ILE A 122 -17.10 32.17 -0.84
C ILE A 122 -15.69 31.58 -0.81
N LEU A 123 -15.61 30.31 -0.42
CA LEU A 123 -14.39 29.48 -0.51
C LEU A 123 -13.20 30.07 0.28
N GLY A 124 -13.48 30.71 1.41
CA GLY A 124 -12.52 31.34 2.31
C GLY A 124 -12.17 32.79 1.96
N THR A 125 -12.91 33.42 1.06
CA THR A 125 -12.67 34.80 0.61
C THR A 125 -13.66 35.78 1.23
N THR A 126 -13.29 37.06 1.24
CA THR A 126 -14.12 38.16 1.77
C THR A 126 -14.53 39.11 0.66
N SER A 127 -15.71 39.72 0.75
CA SER A 127 -16.14 40.74 -0.20
C SER A 127 -15.16 41.91 -0.23
N ALA A 128 -14.67 42.25 -1.42
CA ALA A 128 -13.70 43.30 -1.68
C ALA A 128 -14.27 44.34 -2.66
N THR A 129 -13.60 45.48 -2.76
CA THR A 129 -13.82 46.42 -3.85
C THR A 129 -12.90 46.08 -5.01
N HIS A 130 -13.39 46.13 -6.25
CA HIS A 130 -12.59 45.90 -7.45
C HIS A 130 -12.65 47.11 -8.38
N ASP A 131 -11.54 47.41 -9.05
CA ASP A 131 -11.50 48.47 -10.04
C ASP A 131 -12.24 48.05 -11.33
N THR A 132 -12.55 49.03 -12.17
CA THR A 132 -13.04 48.76 -13.53
C THR A 132 -11.93 48.20 -14.42
N ALA A 133 -12.31 47.45 -15.45
CA ALA A 133 -11.43 46.76 -16.38
C ALA A 133 -10.52 45.69 -15.72
N THR A 134 -10.94 45.13 -14.59
CA THR A 134 -10.22 44.06 -13.89
C THR A 134 -10.54 42.69 -14.50
N ASP A 135 -9.52 41.86 -14.73
CA ASP A 135 -9.68 40.53 -15.33
C ASP A 135 -10.50 39.59 -14.44
N ILE A 136 -11.38 38.79 -15.08
CA ILE A 136 -12.21 37.79 -14.40
C ILE A 136 -11.72 36.40 -14.78
N TYR A 137 -11.53 35.53 -13.79
CA TYR A 137 -11.10 34.15 -13.99
C TYR A 137 -12.23 33.17 -13.66
N ILE A 138 -12.41 32.12 -14.46
CA ILE A 138 -13.37 31.04 -14.20
C ILE A 138 -12.63 29.89 -13.53
N GLY A 139 -13.07 29.49 -12.34
CA GLY A 139 -12.46 28.45 -11.52
C GLY A 139 -13.14 27.09 -11.61
N VAL A 140 -14.47 27.07 -11.65
CA VAL A 140 -15.27 25.84 -11.71
C VAL A 140 -16.49 26.07 -12.57
N THR A 141 -16.70 25.19 -13.55
CA THR A 141 -17.91 25.12 -14.37
C THR A 141 -18.61 23.79 -14.15
N TRP A 142 -19.93 23.82 -14.04
CA TRP A 142 -20.76 22.64 -13.80
C TRP A 142 -21.30 22.10 -15.13
N VAL A 143 -20.81 20.93 -15.53
CA VAL A 143 -21.04 20.33 -16.86
C VAL A 143 -21.85 19.04 -16.80
N GLU A 144 -21.82 18.33 -15.67
CA GLU A 144 -22.42 17.00 -15.52
C GLU A 144 -23.25 16.88 -14.23
N ASP A 145 -24.25 16.01 -14.24
CA ASP A 145 -25.09 15.74 -13.07
C ASP A 145 -24.27 15.16 -11.89
N ASN A 146 -24.64 15.53 -10.66
CA ASN A 146 -23.98 15.11 -9.41
C ASN A 146 -22.54 15.60 -9.21
N GLN A 147 -22.09 16.57 -10.00
CA GLN A 147 -20.82 17.23 -9.74
C GLN A 147 -20.83 17.89 -8.36
N TRP A 148 -19.71 17.81 -7.66
CA TRP A 148 -19.60 18.38 -6.32
C TRP A 148 -18.21 18.95 -6.08
N LEU A 149 -18.13 19.86 -5.12
CA LEU A 149 -16.90 20.52 -4.70
C LEU A 149 -16.94 20.64 -3.18
N TYR A 150 -15.86 20.24 -2.51
CA TYR A 150 -15.66 20.51 -1.09
C TYR A 150 -14.60 21.58 -0.89
N ASN A 151 -14.83 22.50 0.03
CA ASN A 151 -13.86 23.50 0.43
C ASN A 151 -13.65 23.47 1.95
N SER A 152 -12.40 23.27 2.36
CA SER A 152 -12.01 23.15 3.76
C SER A 152 -11.91 24.47 4.52
N ASN A 153 -11.83 25.62 3.82
CA ASN A 153 -11.68 26.93 4.49
C ASN A 153 -12.99 27.37 5.15
N ASP A 154 -14.11 27.19 4.43
CA ASP A 154 -15.44 27.56 4.90
C ASP A 154 -16.26 26.35 5.41
N ASP A 155 -15.67 25.16 5.40
CA ASP A 155 -16.34 23.88 5.69
C ASP A 155 -17.70 23.77 4.97
N VAL A 156 -17.63 23.83 3.64
CA VAL A 156 -18.79 23.84 2.76
C VAL A 156 -18.64 22.82 1.64
N VAL A 157 -19.72 22.09 1.38
CA VAL A 157 -19.86 21.22 0.22
C VAL A 157 -20.89 21.81 -0.74
N PHE A 158 -20.53 21.88 -2.02
CA PHE A 158 -21.42 22.23 -3.12
C PHE A 158 -21.81 20.96 -3.87
N HIS A 159 -23.08 20.84 -4.25
CA HIS A 159 -23.60 19.74 -5.05
C HIS A 159 -24.49 20.28 -6.16
N TYR A 160 -24.11 19.95 -7.40
CA TYR A 160 -24.83 20.30 -8.60
C TYR A 160 -25.68 19.12 -9.07
N THR A 161 -26.93 19.40 -9.42
CA THR A 161 -27.88 18.40 -9.92
C THR A 161 -28.70 18.99 -11.06
N THR A 162 -29.05 18.14 -12.01
CA THR A 162 -29.92 18.41 -13.15
C THR A 162 -31.31 17.80 -12.97
N SER A 163 -31.52 17.09 -11.86
CA SER A 163 -32.84 16.65 -11.41
C SER A 163 -33.43 17.66 -10.43
N SER A 164 -34.76 17.75 -10.38
CA SER A 164 -35.50 18.57 -9.41
C SER A 164 -35.49 18.01 -7.98
N ASP A 165 -34.69 16.97 -7.72
CA ASP A 165 -34.64 16.33 -6.41
C ASP A 165 -33.86 17.23 -5.44
N ASN A 166 -34.52 17.61 -4.34
CA ASN A 166 -33.88 18.37 -3.29
C ASN A 166 -32.95 17.45 -2.48
N PRO A 167 -31.66 17.77 -2.32
CA PRO A 167 -30.75 16.95 -1.52
C PRO A 167 -31.18 16.72 -0.07
N ASN A 168 -32.06 17.57 0.50
CA ASN A 168 -32.64 17.34 1.83
C ASN A 168 -33.66 16.18 1.88
N ASP A 169 -34.24 15.81 0.74
CA ASP A 169 -35.17 14.68 0.62
C ASP A 169 -34.44 13.38 0.25
N LEU A 170 -33.12 13.47 0.01
CA LEU A 170 -32.25 12.36 -0.35
C LEU A 170 -31.30 12.02 0.81
N LEU A 171 -30.78 10.79 0.80
CA LEU A 171 -29.73 10.40 1.73
C LEU A 171 -28.38 10.88 1.18
N MET A 172 -27.98 12.08 1.58
CA MET A 172 -26.65 12.65 1.30
C MET A 172 -25.71 12.32 2.46
N GLU A 173 -24.59 11.66 2.19
CA GLU A 173 -23.63 11.24 3.22
C GLU A 173 -22.20 11.58 2.80
N SER A 174 -21.39 12.07 3.73
CA SER A 174 -19.94 12.14 3.58
C SER A 174 -19.30 10.86 4.11
N GLY A 175 -18.20 10.46 3.49
CA GLY A 175 -17.27 9.47 4.03
C GLY A 175 -15.83 9.93 3.86
N ASP A 176 -14.91 9.23 4.51
CA ASP A 176 -13.49 9.34 4.18
C ASP A 176 -13.13 8.33 3.07
N ASP A 177 -12.11 8.61 2.26
CA ASP A 177 -11.62 7.60 1.32
C ASP A 177 -10.92 6.49 2.11
N TRP A 178 -11.59 5.34 2.20
CA TRP A 178 -11.12 4.16 2.92
C TRP A 178 -9.70 3.74 2.53
N SER A 179 -9.35 3.84 1.24
CA SER A 179 -8.00 3.50 0.75
C SER A 179 -6.95 4.43 1.34
N THR A 180 -7.23 5.74 1.32
CA THR A 180 -6.34 6.76 1.89
C THR A 180 -6.21 6.60 3.41
N LEU A 181 -7.33 6.37 4.12
CA LEU A 181 -7.35 6.16 5.57
C LEU A 181 -6.53 4.93 5.97
N THR A 182 -6.79 3.79 5.36
CA THR A 182 -6.09 2.53 5.66
C THR A 182 -4.62 2.60 5.31
N THR A 183 -4.26 3.21 4.18
CA THR A 183 -2.84 3.43 3.78
C THR A 183 -2.10 4.27 4.82
N ARG A 184 -2.74 5.32 5.35
CA ARG A 184 -2.16 6.16 6.41
C ARG A 184 -1.96 5.36 7.70
N ILE A 185 -2.95 4.57 8.12
CA ILE A 185 -2.87 3.76 9.34
C ILE A 185 -1.77 2.70 9.22
N ILE A 186 -1.69 2.00 8.09
CA ILE A 186 -0.64 1.01 7.82
C ILE A 186 0.75 1.66 7.85
N SER A 187 0.90 2.85 7.26
CA SER A 187 2.19 3.56 7.32
C SER A 187 2.57 3.96 8.74
N ASN A 188 1.61 4.36 9.58
CA ASN A 188 1.86 4.69 10.97
C ASN A 188 2.20 3.44 11.81
N ALA A 189 1.48 2.34 11.58
CA ALA A 189 1.77 1.05 12.22
C ALA A 189 3.15 0.49 11.83
N SER A 190 3.55 0.64 10.56
CA SER A 190 4.88 0.23 10.09
C SER A 190 5.98 1.00 10.81
N LYS A 191 5.85 2.33 10.92
CA LYS A 191 6.80 3.18 11.67
C LYS A 191 6.80 2.88 13.17
N TYR A 192 5.65 2.52 13.72
CA TYR A 192 5.53 2.11 15.12
C TYR A 192 6.29 0.80 15.37
N LEU A 193 6.11 -0.20 14.51
CA LEU A 193 6.87 -1.44 14.54
C LEU A 193 8.38 -1.17 14.45
N ASP A 194 8.83 -0.38 13.47
CA ASP A 194 10.26 -0.04 13.31
C ASP A 194 10.87 0.64 14.54
N SER A 195 10.07 1.41 15.29
CA SER A 195 10.53 2.06 16.52
C SER A 195 10.64 1.09 17.71
N LEU A 196 9.95 -0.04 17.67
CA LEU A 196 9.95 -1.04 18.74
C LEU A 196 10.94 -2.18 18.49
N LEU A 197 11.37 -2.36 17.24
CA LEU A 197 12.40 -3.34 16.91
C LEU A 197 13.77 -2.88 17.44
N ASP A 198 14.47 -3.80 18.11
CA ASP A 198 15.77 -3.54 18.73
C ASP A 198 16.85 -3.21 17.68
N GLY A 199 17.90 -2.47 18.08
CA GLY A 199 18.98 -1.99 17.22
C GLY A 199 19.87 -3.08 16.61
N ASN A 200 19.65 -4.34 16.96
CA ASN A 200 20.24 -5.51 16.30
C ASN A 200 19.54 -5.87 14.98
N LEU A 201 18.33 -5.33 14.75
CA LEU A 201 17.60 -5.43 13.50
C LEU A 201 17.80 -4.15 12.67
N PRO A 202 17.88 -4.25 11.34
CA PRO A 202 17.93 -3.07 10.50
C PRO A 202 16.65 -2.25 10.68
N ARG A 203 16.77 -0.93 10.64
CA ARG A 203 15.65 0.02 10.83
C ARG A 203 14.56 -0.13 9.75
N GLU A 204 14.91 -0.68 8.60
CA GLU A 204 13.97 -1.12 7.58
C GLU A 204 14.24 -2.60 7.31
N GLN A 205 13.21 -3.43 7.45
CA GLN A 205 13.38 -4.87 7.26
C GLN A 205 13.70 -5.18 5.80
N PHE A 206 14.67 -6.09 5.60
CA PHE A 206 14.99 -6.56 4.27
C PHE A 206 13.86 -7.45 3.74
N LYS A 207 13.70 -7.40 2.43
CA LYS A 207 12.83 -8.30 1.70
C LYS A 207 13.51 -9.65 1.54
N ASP A 208 12.70 -10.69 1.43
CA ASP A 208 13.15 -12.02 1.03
C ASP A 208 13.62 -12.04 -0.44
N GLN A 209 14.10 -13.20 -0.90
CA GLN A 209 14.55 -13.41 -2.27
C GLN A 209 13.45 -13.14 -3.32
N ASP A 210 12.18 -13.27 -2.92
CA ASP A 210 11.00 -13.07 -3.77
C ASP A 210 10.48 -11.62 -3.73
N GLY A 211 11.16 -10.73 -2.99
CA GLY A 211 10.82 -9.31 -2.88
C GLY A 211 9.69 -9.00 -1.88
N ASN A 212 9.29 -9.98 -1.07
CA ASN A 212 8.25 -9.88 -0.05
C ASN A 212 8.84 -9.66 1.34
N TYR A 213 8.03 -9.14 2.27
CA TYR A 213 8.42 -9.09 3.68
C TYR A 213 8.07 -10.41 4.36
N ASP A 214 8.88 -10.79 5.36
CA ASP A 214 8.59 -11.97 6.17
C ASP A 214 7.19 -11.87 6.80
N TYR A 215 6.44 -12.98 6.76
CA TYR A 215 5.04 -13.02 7.20
C TYR A 215 4.85 -12.51 8.64
N ILE A 216 5.82 -12.72 9.54
CA ILE A 216 5.74 -12.21 10.92
C ILE A 216 5.73 -10.68 10.96
N ILE A 217 6.46 -9.99 10.07
CA ILE A 217 6.47 -8.53 9.96
C ILE A 217 5.16 -8.04 9.36
N VAL A 218 4.68 -8.71 8.30
CA VAL A 218 3.38 -8.41 7.66
C VAL A 218 2.24 -8.53 8.66
N ARG A 219 2.18 -9.67 9.38
CA ARG A 219 1.14 -9.98 10.36
C ARG A 219 1.19 -9.03 11.55
N THR A 220 2.36 -8.73 12.09
CA THR A 220 2.51 -7.80 13.22
C THR A 220 2.06 -6.40 12.82
N THR A 221 2.42 -5.93 11.63
CA THR A 221 1.97 -4.63 11.10
C THR A 221 0.45 -4.61 10.89
N ALA A 222 -0.14 -5.70 10.38
CA ALA A 222 -1.58 -5.83 10.21
C ALA A 222 -2.33 -5.81 11.56
N LEU A 223 -1.87 -6.56 12.56
CA LEU A 223 -2.42 -6.56 13.93
C LEU A 223 -2.40 -5.16 14.54
N LEU A 224 -1.27 -4.46 14.45
CA LEU A 224 -1.14 -3.07 14.92
C LEU A 224 -2.11 -2.13 14.18
N SER A 225 -2.18 -2.26 12.85
CA SER A 225 -3.07 -1.44 12.02
C SER A 225 -4.54 -1.62 12.40
N CYS A 226 -5.00 -2.88 12.54
CA CYS A 226 -6.35 -3.19 13.01
C CYS A 226 -6.61 -2.62 14.41
N SER A 227 -5.65 -2.77 15.34
CA SER A 227 -5.82 -2.24 16.70
C SER A 227 -5.96 -0.71 16.75
N PHE A 228 -5.18 0.03 15.95
CA PHE A 228 -5.26 1.49 15.88
C PHE A 228 -6.57 1.96 15.27
N LEU A 229 -7.06 1.24 14.26
CA LEU A 229 -8.31 1.54 13.60
C LEU A 229 -9.50 1.31 14.53
N ILE A 230 -9.56 0.17 15.21
CA ILE A 230 -10.63 -0.13 16.18
C ILE A 230 -10.59 0.85 17.36
N ARG A 231 -9.40 1.19 17.88
CA ARG A 231 -9.26 2.16 18.99
C ARG A 231 -9.66 3.59 18.61
N ALA A 232 -9.67 3.94 17.31
CA ALA A 232 -10.11 5.25 16.86
C ALA A 232 -11.63 5.43 17.02
N SER A 233 -12.42 4.37 16.81
CA SER A 233 -13.86 4.38 17.03
C SER A 233 -14.24 3.97 18.45
N GLU A 234 -13.58 2.95 19.00
CA GLU A 234 -13.87 2.34 20.30
C GLU A 234 -12.58 2.18 21.12
N PRO A 235 -12.18 3.21 21.89
CA PRO A 235 -10.91 3.21 22.62
C PRO A 235 -10.76 2.07 23.64
N THR A 236 -11.86 1.55 24.17
CA THR A 236 -11.90 0.51 25.20
C THR A 236 -12.26 -0.87 24.66
N SER A 237 -12.12 -1.10 23.35
CA SER A 237 -12.45 -2.40 22.75
C SER A 237 -11.49 -3.50 23.21
N GLU A 238 -12.02 -4.56 23.82
CA GLU A 238 -11.25 -5.74 24.24
C GLU A 238 -10.61 -6.46 23.04
N ILE A 239 -11.27 -6.43 21.88
CA ILE A 239 -10.74 -7.00 20.63
C ILE A 239 -9.44 -6.27 20.26
N ALA A 240 -9.47 -4.93 20.27
CA ALA A 240 -8.28 -4.14 19.95
C ALA A 240 -7.13 -4.39 20.93
N SER A 241 -7.44 -4.57 22.22
CA SER A 241 -6.43 -4.95 23.22
C SER A 241 -5.84 -6.33 22.93
N SER A 242 -6.66 -7.33 22.62
CA SER A 242 -6.15 -8.67 22.29
C SER A 242 -5.25 -8.71 21.04
N LEU A 243 -5.61 -7.94 20.00
CA LEU A 243 -4.81 -7.83 18.77
C LEU A 243 -3.46 -7.14 19.05
N PHE A 244 -3.49 -6.12 19.90
CA PHE A 244 -2.29 -5.41 20.33
C PHE A 244 -1.36 -6.30 21.17
N ASP A 245 -1.93 -7.08 22.10
CA ASP A 245 -1.16 -8.02 22.93
C ASP A 245 -0.50 -9.13 22.09
N GLU A 246 -1.16 -9.59 21.03
CA GLU A 246 -0.55 -10.54 20.08
C GLU A 246 0.59 -9.89 19.28
N ALA A 247 0.40 -8.64 18.83
CA ALA A 247 1.46 -7.89 18.16
C ALA A 247 2.68 -7.71 19.07
N ASP A 248 2.47 -7.34 20.34
CA ASP A 248 3.55 -7.19 21.33
C ASP A 248 4.31 -8.49 21.57
N ARG A 249 3.62 -9.63 21.64
CA ARG A 249 4.28 -10.95 21.75
C ARG A 249 5.16 -11.26 20.54
N ASN A 250 4.71 -10.90 19.34
CA ASN A 250 5.51 -11.08 18.13
C ASN A 250 6.74 -10.16 18.15
N ILE A 251 6.58 -8.90 18.58
CA ILE A 251 7.69 -7.93 18.71
C ILE A 251 8.71 -8.41 19.74
N ILE A 252 8.26 -8.90 20.90
CA ILE A 252 9.14 -9.47 21.93
C ILE A 252 9.89 -10.67 21.35
N SER A 253 9.20 -11.58 20.67
CA SER A 253 9.83 -12.76 20.04
C SER A 253 10.87 -12.39 18.98
N LEU A 254 10.66 -11.30 18.25
CA LEU A 254 11.62 -10.75 17.29
C LEU A 254 12.82 -10.12 17.98
N ASN A 255 12.59 -9.32 19.02
CA ASN A 255 13.65 -8.65 19.79
C ASN A 255 14.50 -9.63 20.59
N GLU A 256 13.90 -10.67 21.15
CA GLU A 256 14.59 -11.75 21.86
C GLU A 256 15.30 -12.73 20.91
N GLY A 257 15.11 -12.58 19.59
CA GLY A 257 15.71 -13.45 18.58
C GLY A 257 15.18 -14.89 18.59
N ALA A 258 14.04 -15.13 19.24
CA ALA A 258 13.35 -16.41 19.26
C ALA A 258 12.72 -16.71 17.89
N THR A 259 12.18 -15.68 17.22
CA THR A 259 11.77 -15.76 15.82
C THR A 259 12.87 -15.18 14.94
N LYS A 260 13.37 -16.00 14.01
CA LYS A 260 14.42 -15.59 13.07
C LYS A 260 13.80 -15.19 11.74
N LEU A 261 14.31 -14.10 11.17
CA LEU A 261 13.90 -13.59 9.85
C LEU A 261 14.62 -14.39 8.76
N SER A 262 14.07 -14.39 7.54
CA SER A 262 14.57 -15.22 6.43
C SER A 262 16.01 -14.90 6.02
N TRP A 263 16.46 -13.66 6.24
CA TRP A 263 17.85 -13.22 5.99
C TRP A 263 18.83 -13.57 7.13
N GLN A 264 18.34 -13.94 8.31
CA GLN A 264 19.20 -14.26 9.44
C GLN A 264 19.75 -15.69 9.31
N THR A 265 21.08 -15.82 9.35
CA THR A 265 21.75 -17.12 9.31
C THR A 265 21.47 -17.88 10.61
N THR A 266 20.68 -18.96 10.52
CA THR A 266 20.32 -19.79 11.68
C THR A 266 21.39 -20.82 12.01
N GLY A 267 21.34 -21.39 13.22
CA GLY A 267 22.26 -22.46 13.63
C GLY A 267 22.22 -23.69 12.72
N ASP A 268 21.10 -23.90 12.04
CA ASP A 268 20.85 -24.99 11.10
C ASP A 268 21.08 -24.59 9.63
N ALA A 269 21.31 -23.32 9.31
CA ALA A 269 21.60 -22.87 7.94
C ALA A 269 22.85 -23.55 7.34
N SER A 270 23.78 -24.02 8.20
CA SER A 270 24.93 -24.84 7.80
C SER A 270 24.60 -26.28 7.38
N LYS A 271 23.40 -26.77 7.70
CA LYS A 271 22.87 -28.07 7.24
C LYS A 271 22.19 -27.95 5.87
N GLY A 272 21.90 -26.74 5.42
CA GLY A 272 21.30 -26.45 4.13
C GLY A 272 19.78 -26.51 4.12
N ILE A 273 19.16 -25.61 3.38
CA ILE A 273 17.71 -25.59 3.14
C ILE A 273 17.48 -26.07 1.71
N ILE A 274 16.76 -27.18 1.54
CA ILE A 274 16.45 -27.75 0.23
C ILE A 274 15.23 -27.02 -0.34
N ARG A 275 15.38 -26.48 -1.56
CA ARG A 275 14.29 -25.98 -2.39
C ARG A 275 14.14 -26.87 -3.61
N GLU A 276 12.93 -27.37 -3.83
CA GLU A 276 12.64 -28.15 -5.02
C GLU A 276 12.39 -27.20 -6.19
N GLY A 277 13.04 -27.48 -7.33
CA GLY A 277 12.73 -26.81 -8.58
C GLY A 277 11.70 -27.60 -9.37
N SER A 278 12.06 -28.01 -10.59
CA SER A 278 11.27 -28.97 -11.35
C SER A 278 11.62 -30.38 -10.89
N VAL A 279 10.67 -31.09 -10.26
CA VAL A 279 10.83 -32.50 -9.89
C VAL A 279 9.61 -33.28 -10.37
N SER A 280 9.77 -33.98 -11.49
CA SER A 280 8.74 -34.84 -12.11
C SER A 280 8.87 -36.30 -11.69
N GLY A 281 10.05 -36.73 -11.23
CA GLY A 281 10.28 -38.07 -10.69
C GLY A 281 9.76 -38.27 -9.26
N SER A 282 9.79 -39.53 -8.83
CA SER A 282 9.42 -39.97 -7.48
C SER A 282 10.61 -39.97 -6.50
N LEU A 283 11.86 -39.85 -7.00
CA LEU A 283 13.04 -39.72 -6.15
C LEU A 283 13.11 -38.32 -5.53
N ARG A 284 13.17 -38.25 -4.20
CA ARG A 284 13.20 -37.00 -3.43
C ARG A 284 14.38 -36.95 -2.48
N ILE A 285 14.93 -35.77 -2.24
CA ILE A 285 15.93 -35.57 -1.19
C ILE A 285 15.17 -35.48 0.14
N VAL A 286 15.51 -36.36 1.09
CA VAL A 286 14.77 -36.46 2.36
C VAL A 286 15.58 -36.02 3.58
N ASP A 287 16.89 -35.93 3.45
CA ASP A 287 17.76 -35.59 4.58
C ASP A 287 19.07 -34.95 4.11
N THR A 288 19.60 -34.06 4.96
CA THR A 288 20.89 -33.39 4.80
C THR A 288 21.76 -33.69 6.02
N ARG A 289 22.99 -34.14 5.79
CA ARG A 289 23.94 -34.46 6.86
C ARG A 289 25.26 -33.72 6.65
N GLY A 290 25.85 -33.24 7.74
CA GLY A 290 27.12 -32.52 7.72
C GLY A 290 26.93 -31.02 7.96
N GLN A 291 28.01 -30.27 7.77
CA GLN A 291 28.02 -28.82 7.96
C GLN A 291 28.83 -28.19 6.83
N TYR A 292 28.26 -27.19 6.17
CA TYR A 292 28.91 -26.45 5.10
C TYR A 292 30.08 -25.61 5.66
N THR A 293 31.26 -25.74 5.06
CA THR A 293 32.50 -25.07 5.50
C THR A 293 32.86 -23.80 4.71
N GLY A 294 32.11 -23.45 3.66
CA GLY A 294 32.27 -22.20 2.91
C GLY A 294 31.56 -21.01 3.58
N VAL A 295 31.44 -19.86 2.89
CA VAL A 295 30.77 -18.64 3.41
C VAL A 295 29.26 -18.67 3.13
N TYR A 296 28.88 -18.68 1.86
CA TYR A 296 27.50 -18.83 1.37
C TYR A 296 27.56 -19.52 0.01
N ASP A 297 26.60 -20.38 -0.30
CA ASP A 297 26.36 -20.90 -1.64
C ASP A 297 24.91 -21.34 -1.80
N LYS A 298 24.45 -21.36 -3.04
CA LYS A 298 23.23 -22.02 -3.45
C LYS A 298 23.65 -23.17 -4.34
N ILE A 299 23.82 -24.36 -3.76
CA ILE A 299 24.33 -25.55 -4.44
C ILE A 299 23.23 -26.06 -5.39
N GLY A 300 23.56 -26.19 -6.67
CA GLY A 300 22.65 -26.80 -7.64
C GLY A 300 22.80 -28.32 -7.60
N VAL A 301 21.70 -29.06 -7.54
CA VAL A 301 21.68 -30.54 -7.62
C VAL A 301 20.71 -30.94 -8.72
N LYS A 302 21.15 -31.76 -9.68
CA LYS A 302 20.33 -32.19 -10.83
C LYS A 302 20.49 -33.66 -11.14
N VAL A 303 19.39 -34.33 -11.51
CA VAL A 303 19.43 -35.66 -12.11
C VAL A 303 19.87 -35.55 -13.57
N THR A 304 21.07 -36.05 -13.87
CA THR A 304 21.67 -36.03 -15.21
C THR A 304 21.46 -37.33 -15.97
N THR A 305 21.04 -38.40 -15.30
CA THR A 305 20.62 -39.65 -15.93
C THR A 305 19.37 -40.16 -15.25
N ALA A 306 18.28 -40.31 -16.00
CA ALA A 306 17.01 -40.85 -15.50
C ALA A 306 17.11 -42.34 -15.18
N GLY A 307 16.32 -42.82 -14.23
CA GLY A 307 16.26 -44.23 -13.87
C GLY A 307 15.82 -44.49 -12.44
N ALA A 308 15.76 -45.75 -12.05
CA ALA A 308 15.52 -46.16 -10.67
C ALA A 308 16.77 -45.96 -9.80
N LEU A 309 16.61 -46.15 -8.49
CA LEU A 309 17.72 -46.16 -7.53
C LEU A 309 18.78 -47.19 -7.94
N GLY A 310 20.04 -46.78 -7.97
CA GLY A 310 21.19 -47.55 -8.47
C GLY A 310 21.49 -47.38 -9.97
N THR A 311 20.60 -46.75 -10.74
CA THR A 311 20.80 -46.44 -12.18
C THR A 311 20.80 -44.93 -12.44
N ALA A 312 19.93 -44.18 -11.76
CA ALA A 312 19.89 -42.74 -11.88
C ALA A 312 21.20 -42.10 -11.41
N LYS A 313 21.64 -41.05 -12.10
CA LYS A 313 22.81 -40.26 -11.70
C LYS A 313 22.40 -38.86 -11.33
N TYR A 314 22.92 -38.38 -10.21
CA TYR A 314 22.83 -36.99 -9.82
C TYR A 314 24.18 -36.31 -10.00
N SER A 315 24.13 -35.02 -10.28
CA SER A 315 25.28 -34.14 -10.38
C SER A 315 25.04 -32.95 -9.47
N TYR A 316 26.10 -32.39 -8.90
CA TYR A 316 26.01 -31.14 -8.15
C TYR A 316 27.00 -30.09 -8.65
N TRP A 317 26.65 -28.82 -8.43
CA TRP A 317 27.41 -27.64 -8.78
C TRP A 317 27.57 -26.75 -7.56
N VAL A 318 28.81 -26.40 -7.25
CA VAL A 318 29.20 -25.44 -6.19
C VAL A 318 29.61 -24.13 -6.86
N LYS A 319 29.44 -23.00 -6.16
CA LYS A 319 29.83 -21.67 -6.65
C LYS A 319 31.29 -21.58 -7.10
N ASP A 320 31.53 -20.59 -7.95
CA ASP A 320 32.87 -20.07 -8.25
C ASP A 320 32.97 -18.57 -7.92
N SER A 321 33.91 -17.85 -8.56
CA SER A 321 34.10 -16.42 -8.38
C SER A 321 32.96 -15.58 -8.93
N ASP A 322 32.22 -16.08 -9.92
CA ASP A 322 31.33 -15.28 -10.74
C ASP A 322 29.87 -15.72 -10.62
N ASN A 323 29.61 -17.00 -10.33
CA ASN A 323 28.27 -17.58 -10.30
C ASN A 323 28.05 -18.50 -9.08
N LEU A 324 26.79 -18.56 -8.61
CA LEU A 324 26.35 -19.52 -7.59
C LEU A 324 26.19 -20.93 -8.19
N GLY A 325 26.24 -21.97 -7.35
CA GLY A 325 26.13 -23.37 -7.81
C GLY A 325 24.87 -23.65 -8.66
N ALA A 326 23.71 -23.15 -8.25
CA ALA A 326 22.45 -23.29 -8.98
C ALA A 326 22.45 -22.57 -10.33
N GLU A 327 23.12 -21.42 -10.42
CA GLU A 327 23.26 -20.66 -11.67
C GLU A 327 24.16 -21.39 -12.66
N LYS A 328 25.26 -21.98 -12.18
CA LYS A 328 26.13 -22.86 -12.98
C LYS A 328 25.39 -24.09 -13.50
N MET A 329 24.55 -24.69 -12.67
CA MET A 329 23.69 -25.80 -13.07
C MET A 329 22.71 -25.38 -14.19
N ASN A 330 22.15 -24.17 -14.11
CA ASN A 330 21.21 -23.64 -15.10
C ASN A 330 21.90 -23.23 -16.41
N ASN A 331 23.12 -22.68 -16.32
CA ASN A 331 23.93 -22.32 -17.48
C ASN A 331 24.53 -23.54 -18.21
N GLY A 332 24.36 -24.74 -17.66
CA GLY A 332 24.86 -25.98 -18.25
C GLY A 332 26.37 -26.15 -18.09
N ASP A 333 26.97 -25.51 -17.07
CA ASP A 333 28.39 -25.64 -16.79
C ASP A 333 28.76 -27.08 -16.41
N SER A 334 30.06 -27.38 -16.45
CA SER A 334 30.56 -28.68 -16.00
C SER A 334 30.23 -28.92 -14.53
N ALA A 335 29.58 -30.05 -14.23
CA ALA A 335 29.27 -30.46 -12.88
C ALA A 335 30.53 -30.61 -12.03
N THR A 336 30.46 -30.20 -10.75
CA THR A 336 31.57 -30.37 -9.80
C THR A 336 31.82 -31.85 -9.51
N PHE A 337 30.74 -32.64 -9.44
CA PHE A 337 30.80 -34.08 -9.25
C PHE A 337 29.53 -34.73 -9.78
N THR A 338 29.62 -36.00 -10.15
CA THR A 338 28.49 -36.82 -10.60
C THR A 338 28.62 -38.20 -10.01
N ASP A 339 27.53 -38.71 -9.43
CA ASP A 339 27.50 -40.02 -8.80
C ASP A 339 26.13 -40.69 -8.98
N THR A 340 26.09 -42.01 -8.81
CA THR A 340 24.89 -42.82 -9.00
C THR A 340 24.07 -42.79 -7.72
N ILE A 341 22.77 -42.46 -7.82
CA ILE A 341 21.86 -42.37 -6.67
C ILE A 341 21.73 -43.76 -6.04
N ASN A 342 22.19 -43.93 -4.80
CA ASN A 342 22.30 -45.25 -4.16
C ASN A 342 21.59 -45.33 -2.79
N GLY A 343 20.83 -44.29 -2.41
CA GLY A 343 20.04 -44.26 -1.17
C GLY A 343 20.86 -44.05 0.12
N ASN A 344 22.19 -43.98 0.03
CA ASN A 344 23.07 -43.57 1.13
C ASN A 344 23.20 -42.04 1.18
N TYR A 345 23.94 -41.54 2.18
CA TYR A 345 24.35 -40.15 2.21
C TYR A 345 25.44 -39.92 1.16
N GLN A 346 25.17 -39.06 0.18
CA GLN A 346 26.06 -38.77 -0.93
C GLN A 346 26.49 -37.30 -0.89
N PRO A 347 27.75 -36.98 -1.25
CA PRO A 347 28.31 -35.66 -1.04
C PRO A 347 27.72 -34.62 -2.01
N ILE A 348 27.51 -33.40 -1.52
CA ILE A 348 27.14 -32.22 -2.34
C ILE A 348 28.13 -31.07 -2.20
N GLY A 349 29.35 -31.36 -1.75
CA GLY A 349 30.45 -30.40 -1.65
C GLY A 349 30.61 -29.79 -0.25
N ASN A 350 31.84 -29.31 0.02
CA ASN A 350 32.23 -28.54 1.21
C ASN A 350 31.70 -29.07 2.56
N GLY A 351 31.72 -30.40 2.72
CA GLY A 351 31.37 -31.08 3.99
C GLY A 351 29.89 -31.41 4.19
N LEU A 352 29.03 -31.16 3.17
CA LEU A 352 27.61 -31.47 3.20
C LEU A 352 27.27 -32.70 2.34
N TYR A 353 26.29 -33.47 2.80
CA TYR A 353 25.80 -34.69 2.18
C TYR A 353 24.27 -34.67 2.13
N ILE A 354 23.68 -35.24 1.08
CA ILE A 354 22.24 -35.44 0.93
C ILE A 354 21.90 -36.92 0.85
N ARG A 355 20.65 -37.26 1.18
CA ARG A 355 20.12 -38.61 0.97
C ARG A 355 18.87 -38.55 0.11
N PHE A 356 18.88 -39.32 -0.98
CA PHE A 356 17.68 -39.57 -1.77
C PHE A 356 16.88 -40.72 -1.16
N ALA A 357 15.57 -40.54 -1.01
CA ALA A 357 14.64 -41.64 -0.73
C ALA A 357 13.98 -42.12 -2.02
N GLY A 358 13.80 -43.43 -2.08
CA GLY A 358 13.04 -44.14 -3.10
C GLY A 358 13.16 -45.64 -2.90
N ASP A 359 12.19 -46.39 -3.39
CA ASP A 359 12.25 -47.85 -3.55
C ASP A 359 12.54 -48.21 -5.02
N THR A 360 12.63 -49.50 -5.30
CA THR A 360 12.85 -50.11 -6.61
C THR A 360 11.84 -49.64 -7.68
N GLY A 361 10.66 -49.15 -7.26
CA GLY A 361 9.62 -48.59 -8.13
C GLY A 361 9.73 -47.07 -8.37
N ASP A 362 10.56 -46.35 -7.60
CA ASP A 362 10.71 -44.90 -7.72
C ASP A 362 11.79 -44.55 -8.73
N THR A 363 11.46 -43.65 -9.65
CA THR A 363 12.39 -43.23 -10.72
C THR A 363 12.66 -41.74 -10.63
N GLY A 364 13.92 -41.35 -10.86
CA GLY A 364 14.31 -39.96 -11.09
C GLY A 364 14.11 -39.62 -12.56
N SER A 365 13.46 -38.50 -12.84
CA SER A 365 13.30 -37.99 -14.19
C SER A 365 14.52 -37.17 -14.59
N LEU A 366 14.84 -37.17 -15.88
CA LEU A 366 15.93 -36.35 -16.40
C LEU A 366 15.61 -34.87 -16.16
N ASN A 367 16.60 -34.11 -15.68
CA ASN A 367 16.49 -32.69 -15.32
C ASN A 367 15.68 -32.40 -14.05
N ASP A 368 15.33 -33.40 -13.24
CA ASP A 368 14.86 -33.12 -11.89
C ASP A 368 15.94 -32.36 -11.12
N TYR A 369 15.61 -31.19 -10.56
CA TYR A 369 16.61 -30.35 -9.90
C TYR A 369 16.15 -29.75 -8.57
N TRP A 370 17.13 -29.51 -7.71
CA TRP A 370 17.01 -28.90 -6.39
C TRP A 370 18.07 -27.81 -6.23
N GLU A 371 17.72 -26.80 -5.46
CA GLU A 371 18.65 -25.78 -4.99
C GLU A 371 18.82 -25.94 -3.49
N VAL A 372 20.06 -26.10 -3.02
CA VAL A 372 20.35 -26.22 -1.59
C VAL A 372 21.07 -24.96 -1.13
N GLU A 373 20.35 -24.12 -0.39
CA GLU A 373 20.89 -22.87 0.15
C GLU A 373 21.64 -23.14 1.45
N VAL A 374 22.90 -22.73 1.51
CA VAL A 374 23.80 -23.02 2.64
C VAL A 374 24.60 -21.80 3.07
N SER A 375 24.72 -21.64 4.38
CA SER A 375 25.63 -20.65 4.99
C SER A 375 26.71 -21.34 5.82
N GLY A 376 27.87 -20.72 5.93
CA GLY A 376 29.03 -21.30 6.59
C GLY A 376 28.81 -21.62 8.06
N LYS A 377 29.37 -22.75 8.50
CA LYS A 377 29.41 -23.14 9.93
C LYS A 377 29.99 -22.04 10.83
N ASN A 378 30.93 -21.25 10.31
CA ASN A 378 31.63 -20.20 11.04
C ASN A 378 30.99 -18.81 10.88
N GLU A 379 29.97 -18.66 10.05
CA GLU A 379 29.19 -17.42 9.89
C GLU A 379 28.17 -17.23 11.03
N LYS A 380 28.23 -18.07 12.07
CA LYS A 380 27.34 -18.01 13.22
C LYS A 380 27.68 -16.84 14.14
N THR A 381 26.73 -15.95 14.33
CA THR A 381 26.49 -15.26 15.61
C THR A 381 25.23 -15.87 16.23
N ASP A 382 25.43 -16.81 17.15
CA ASP A 382 24.34 -17.28 18.01
C ASP A 382 24.04 -16.13 19.00
N ASN A 383 23.11 -15.25 18.63
CA ASN A 383 22.82 -14.03 19.38
C ASN A 383 21.82 -14.28 20.53
N GLY A 384 22.05 -15.36 21.28
CA GLY A 384 21.29 -15.72 22.49
C GLY A 384 22.10 -15.52 23.77
N MET A 385 22.64 -14.30 24.00
CA MET A 385 23.31 -13.78 25.22
C MET A 385 24.50 -14.58 25.85
N PRO A 386 25.43 -13.96 26.62
CA PRO A 386 25.80 -12.55 26.71
C PRO A 386 27.02 -12.22 25.84
N ASN A 387 27.10 -10.95 25.43
CA ASN A 387 28.13 -10.41 24.54
C ASN A 387 29.56 -10.60 25.10
N SER A 388 30.34 -11.49 24.48
CA SER A 388 31.80 -11.41 24.60
C SER A 388 32.29 -10.29 23.68
N ILE A 389 32.78 -9.20 24.28
CA ILE A 389 33.44 -8.11 23.57
C ILE A 389 34.70 -8.67 22.90
N ARG A 390 34.68 -8.83 21.58
CA ARG A 390 35.91 -9.09 20.82
C ARG A 390 36.66 -7.76 20.65
N MET A 391 37.64 -7.55 21.52
CA MET A 391 38.61 -6.47 21.38
C MET A 391 39.59 -6.84 20.25
N THR A 392 39.41 -6.28 19.06
CA THR A 392 40.44 -6.35 18.00
C THR A 392 41.57 -5.40 18.37
N ARG A 393 42.73 -5.97 18.72
CA ARG A 393 43.96 -5.23 19.01
C ARG A 393 44.52 -4.66 17.70
N ARG A 394 44.75 -3.35 17.68
CA ARG A 394 45.38 -2.61 16.58
C ARG A 394 46.86 -2.96 16.42
#